data_AF-F4YEB0-F1
#
_entry.id   AF-F4YEB0-F1
#
_cell.length_a   1.000
_cell.length_b   1.000
_cell.length_c   1.000
_cell.angle_alpha   90.00
_cell.angle_beta   90.00
_cell.angle_gamma   90.00
#
_symmetry.space_group_name_H-M   'P 1'
#
loop_
_entity.id
_entity.type
_entity.pdbx_description
1 polymer ?
#
loop_
_entity_poly.entity_id
_entity_poly.type
_entity_poly.pdbx_seq_one_letter_code
_entity_poly.pdbx_strand_id
1 'polypeptide(L)'
;STLFPKTVPFLALDTPGVAAEPEDHPPEQYSPKRLLNLTLEVSTAKLTAFVAEDKFITLASESVSLSWHGCSLQAYCPELAAGFDGNNIFNFKEVEVQLLPELEEMILHRNPFPMLQTLRNRVWLLYLGSVSVEFPYQYDFSQTLDEAMGVQKWLKGLHRGTHVQASPSCAPLPPDLLLKVQHFSWVFLDDIFEVKLRDNYELMKDESKESAKRLQLLDAKVAALRKQHGELLPA
;
A
#
# COMPACT_ATOMS: atom_id res chain seq x y z
N SER A 1 -6.29 -4.21 24.15
CA SER A 1 -7.55 -4.91 24.49
C SER A 1 -8.26 -5.27 23.21
N THR A 2 -7.88 -6.38 22.59
CA THR A 2 -8.37 -6.81 21.27
C THR A 2 -9.58 -7.73 21.46
N LEU A 3 -10.77 -7.21 21.15
CA LEU A 3 -12.02 -7.97 21.13
C LEU A 3 -12.29 -8.41 19.69
N PHE A 4 -12.05 -9.69 19.40
CA PHE A 4 -12.61 -10.34 18.22
C PHE A 4 -14.11 -10.58 18.43
N PRO A 5 -15.01 -10.32 17.46
CA PRO A 5 -16.41 -10.66 17.59
C PRO A 5 -16.64 -12.18 17.50
N LYS A 6 -17.44 -12.70 18.44
CA LYS A 6 -17.86 -14.10 18.58
C LYS A 6 -18.64 -14.60 17.35
N THR A 7 -18.28 -15.79 16.88
CA THR A 7 -19.09 -16.62 15.98
C THR A 7 -20.45 -16.95 16.61
N VAL A 8 -21.53 -16.73 15.87
CA VAL A 8 -22.91 -17.10 16.24
C VAL A 8 -23.13 -18.59 15.92
N PRO A 9 -23.64 -19.42 16.83
CA PRO A 9 -23.99 -20.81 16.51
C PRO A 9 -25.36 -20.88 15.81
N PHE A 10 -25.42 -21.65 14.72
CA PHE A 10 -26.64 -21.92 13.96
C PHE A 10 -27.55 -22.87 14.75
N LEU A 11 -28.83 -22.51 14.84
CA LEU A 11 -29.91 -23.26 15.50
C LEU A 11 -30.17 -24.59 14.78
N ALA A 12 -30.17 -25.69 15.56
CA ALA A 12 -30.73 -26.97 15.14
C ALA A 12 -32.26 -26.88 15.15
N LEU A 13 -32.89 -27.29 14.04
CA LEU A 13 -34.34 -27.40 13.91
C LEU A 13 -34.67 -28.89 13.70
N ASP A 14 -35.56 -29.40 14.55
CA ASP A 14 -35.79 -30.83 14.78
C ASP A 14 -37.08 -31.32 14.08
N THR A 15 -37.02 -32.56 13.58
CA THR A 15 -38.09 -33.54 13.20
C THR A 15 -39.04 -33.31 12.00
N PRO A 16 -39.71 -34.38 11.44
CA PRO A 16 -39.57 -35.85 11.62
C PRO A 16 -39.41 -36.65 10.29
N GLY A 17 -38.99 -37.92 10.40
CA GLY A 17 -38.56 -38.76 9.27
C GLY A 17 -39.62 -39.62 8.58
N VAL A 18 -39.21 -40.27 7.47
CA VAL A 18 -39.81 -41.49 6.89
C VAL A 18 -38.72 -42.27 6.11
N ALA A 19 -38.63 -43.57 6.45
CA ALA A 19 -38.23 -44.78 5.73
C ALA A 19 -36.99 -44.81 4.79
N ALA A 20 -36.15 -45.81 5.08
CA ALA A 20 -34.97 -46.24 4.33
C ALA A 20 -35.31 -47.26 3.24
N GLU A 21 -34.55 -47.24 2.14
CA GLU A 21 -34.03 -48.42 1.44
C GLU A 21 -32.62 -48.12 0.87
N PRO A 22 -31.75 -49.14 0.69
CA PRO A 22 -30.31 -48.95 0.51
C PRO A 22 -29.89 -49.14 -0.95
N GLU A 23 -29.19 -48.16 -1.52
CA GLU A 23 -28.41 -48.36 -2.76
C GLU A 23 -26.93 -48.05 -2.48
N ASP A 24 -26.13 -49.03 -2.86
CA ASP A 24 -24.73 -49.23 -2.56
C ASP A 24 -23.86 -48.25 -3.37
N HIS A 25 -23.46 -47.15 -2.74
CA HIS A 25 -22.36 -46.31 -3.21
C HIS A 25 -21.20 -46.46 -2.22
N PRO A 26 -19.99 -46.83 -2.68
CA PRO A 26 -18.85 -46.90 -1.78
C PRO A 26 -18.64 -45.51 -1.18
N PRO A 27 -18.43 -45.39 0.14
CA PRO A 27 -18.22 -44.09 0.75
C PRO A 27 -16.96 -43.50 0.10
N GLU A 28 -17.11 -42.37 -0.60
CA GLU A 28 -15.98 -41.52 -0.94
C GLU A 28 -15.21 -41.30 0.36
N GLN A 29 -14.03 -41.90 0.43
CA GLN A 29 -13.12 -41.71 1.54
C GLN A 29 -12.69 -40.25 1.52
N TYR A 30 -13.44 -39.40 2.23
CA TYR A 30 -13.01 -38.07 2.60
C TYR A 30 -11.76 -38.23 3.46
N SER A 31 -10.59 -38.22 2.82
CA SER A 31 -9.33 -38.08 3.53
C SER A 31 -9.44 -36.85 4.43
N PRO A 32 -9.14 -36.95 5.73
CA PRO A 32 -9.25 -35.81 6.63
C PRO A 32 -8.30 -34.72 6.12
N LYS A 33 -8.86 -33.62 5.62
CA LYS A 33 -8.08 -32.43 5.25
C LYS A 33 -7.36 -31.99 6.51
N ARG A 34 -6.05 -32.25 6.56
CA ARG A 34 -5.20 -31.86 7.69
C ARG A 34 -5.28 -30.34 7.82
N LEU A 35 -5.93 -29.90 8.89
CA LEU A 35 -6.19 -28.50 9.14
C LEU A 35 -4.96 -27.95 9.90
N LEU A 36 -4.02 -27.39 9.14
CA LEU A 36 -2.90 -26.65 9.71
C LEU A 36 -3.36 -25.21 9.95
N ASN A 37 -3.25 -24.77 11.21
CA ASN A 37 -3.42 -23.38 11.60
C ASN A 37 -2.07 -22.87 12.11
N LEU A 38 -1.56 -21.81 11.51
CA LEU A 38 -0.30 -21.18 11.91
C LEU A 38 -0.52 -19.68 11.95
N THR A 39 -0.13 -19.04 13.05
CA THR A 39 -0.09 -17.58 13.15
C THR A 39 1.33 -17.16 13.47
N LEU A 40 1.83 -16.17 12.74
CA LEU A 40 3.14 -15.56 12.92
C LEU A 40 2.92 -14.05 13.11
N GLU A 41 3.52 -13.51 14.17
CA GLU A 41 3.54 -12.07 14.42
C GLU A 41 5.00 -11.62 14.49
N VAL A 42 5.33 -10.59 13.72
CA VAL A 42 6.66 -10.02 13.60
C VAL A 42 6.58 -8.55 13.97
N SER A 43 7.26 -8.16 15.05
CA SER A 43 7.27 -6.78 15.53
C SER A 43 7.91 -5.83 14.52
N THR A 44 9.02 -6.24 13.90
CA THR A 44 9.72 -5.45 12.88
C THR A 44 10.29 -6.36 11.80
N ALA A 45 10.10 -5.97 10.55
CA ALA A 45 10.64 -6.68 9.39
C ALA A 45 11.32 -5.66 8.47
N LYS A 46 12.59 -5.93 8.12
CA LYS A 46 13.32 -5.15 7.13
C LYS A 46 14.02 -6.08 6.16
N LEU A 47 13.71 -5.91 4.88
CA LEU A 47 14.39 -6.57 3.77
C LEU A 47 15.19 -5.52 3.00
N THR A 48 16.40 -5.88 2.58
CA THR A 48 17.24 -5.04 1.73
C THR A 48 17.83 -5.90 0.64
N ALA A 49 17.59 -5.53 -0.62
CA ALA A 49 18.07 -6.23 -1.80
C ALA A 49 18.97 -5.29 -2.60
N PHE A 50 20.23 -5.68 -2.77
CA PHE A 50 21.20 -4.97 -3.61
C PHE A 50 21.05 -5.42 -5.05
N VAL A 51 20.85 -4.47 -5.96
CA VAL A 51 20.64 -4.73 -7.40
C VAL A 51 21.84 -4.30 -8.25
N ALA A 52 22.71 -3.43 -7.71
CA ALA A 52 24.04 -3.11 -8.23
C ALA A 52 24.99 -2.76 -7.06
N GLU A 53 26.21 -2.29 -7.35
CA GLU A 53 27.20 -1.92 -6.32
C GLU A 53 26.71 -0.81 -5.38
N ASP A 54 25.99 0.18 -5.93
CA ASP A 54 25.49 1.36 -5.21
C ASP A 54 23.96 1.48 -5.22
N LYS A 55 23.26 0.49 -5.78
CA LYS A 55 21.80 0.51 -5.92
C LYS A 55 21.12 -0.58 -5.10
N PHE A 56 20.12 -0.21 -4.31
CA PHE A 56 19.42 -1.13 -3.44
C PHE A 56 17.96 -0.75 -3.18
N ILE A 57 17.14 -1.77 -2.92
CA ILE A 57 15.72 -1.64 -2.57
C ILE A 57 15.54 -2.09 -1.13
N THR A 58 14.87 -1.27 -0.33
CA THR A 58 14.49 -1.59 1.04
C THR A 58 12.99 -1.76 1.16
N LEU A 59 12.55 -2.77 1.89
CA LEU A 59 11.18 -2.90 2.38
C LEU A 59 11.22 -2.94 3.91
N ALA A 60 10.46 -2.10 4.56
CA ALA A 60 10.42 -2.01 6.02
C ALA A 60 8.98 -1.94 6.51
N SER A 61 8.69 -2.68 7.58
CA SER A 61 7.38 -2.70 8.21
C SER A 61 7.47 -2.98 9.70
N GLU A 62 6.48 -2.49 10.43
CA GLU A 62 6.27 -2.78 11.83
C GLU A 62 4.95 -3.53 12.03
N SER A 63 4.94 -4.47 12.98
CA SER A 63 3.76 -5.24 13.40
C SER A 63 3.09 -6.01 12.25
N VAL A 64 3.88 -6.81 11.54
CA VAL A 64 3.37 -7.72 10.48
C VAL A 64 2.74 -8.94 11.14
N SER A 65 1.52 -9.29 10.73
CA SER A 65 0.88 -10.54 11.10
C SER A 65 0.60 -11.40 9.87
N LEU A 66 0.76 -12.71 10.02
CA LEU A 66 0.48 -13.70 9.00
C LEU A 66 -0.30 -14.84 9.66
N SER A 67 -1.47 -15.16 9.13
CA SER A 67 -2.27 -16.28 9.54
C SER A 67 -2.49 -17.23 8.36
N TRP A 68 -2.20 -18.50 8.58
CA TRP A 68 -2.49 -19.57 7.65
C TRP A 68 -3.57 -20.44 8.29
N HIS A 69 -4.69 -20.59 7.59
CA HIS A 69 -5.80 -21.43 8.02
C HIS A 69 -6.23 -22.36 6.88
N GLY A 70 -5.87 -23.64 6.99
CA GLY A 70 -6.19 -24.64 5.97
C GLY A 70 -5.54 -24.31 4.62
N CYS A 71 -6.35 -23.92 3.62
CA CYS A 71 -5.87 -23.51 2.30
C CYS A 71 -5.84 -21.99 2.10
N SER A 72 -6.19 -21.21 3.14
CA SER A 72 -6.23 -19.76 3.09
C SER A 72 -5.02 -19.17 3.81
N LEU A 73 -4.44 -18.12 3.22
CA LEU A 73 -3.38 -17.32 3.83
C LEU A 73 -3.86 -15.89 3.94
N GLN A 74 -3.70 -15.25 5.09
CA GLN A 74 -3.98 -13.84 5.29
C GLN A 74 -2.75 -13.19 5.92
N ALA A 75 -2.29 -12.09 5.35
CA ALA A 75 -1.24 -11.25 5.90
C ALA A 75 -1.80 -9.86 6.12
N TYR A 76 -1.45 -9.24 7.24
CA TYR A 76 -1.78 -7.87 7.54
C TYR A 76 -0.55 -7.11 8.00
N CYS A 77 -0.46 -5.87 7.55
CA CYS A 77 0.64 -4.98 7.85
C CYS A 77 0.09 -3.55 7.94
N PRO A 78 0.12 -2.90 9.12
CA PRO A 78 -0.46 -1.58 9.31
C PRO A 78 0.28 -0.51 8.49
N GLU A 79 1.60 -0.62 8.37
CA GLU A 79 2.43 0.29 7.60
C GLU A 79 3.60 -0.46 6.94
N LEU A 80 3.78 -0.23 5.64
CA LEU A 80 4.86 -0.77 4.83
C LEU A 80 5.49 0.38 4.05
N ALA A 81 6.80 0.54 4.18
CA ALA A 81 7.59 1.49 3.39
C ALA A 81 8.47 0.73 2.40
N ALA A 82 8.48 1.17 1.14
CA ALA A 82 9.44 0.73 0.13
C ALA A 82 10.33 1.91 -0.28
N GLY A 83 11.63 1.70 -0.15
CA GLY A 83 12.65 2.70 -0.45
C GLY A 83 13.63 2.21 -1.50
N PHE A 84 14.21 3.17 -2.22
CA PHE A 84 15.19 2.96 -3.28
C PHE A 84 16.38 3.88 -3.00
N ASP A 85 17.57 3.28 -2.85
CA ASP A 85 18.85 3.98 -2.59
C ASP A 85 18.81 4.91 -1.37
N GLY A 86 18.03 4.53 -0.35
CA GLY A 86 17.84 5.30 0.88
C GLY A 86 16.69 6.31 0.84
N ASN A 87 16.04 6.50 -0.32
CA ASN A 87 14.84 7.34 -0.45
C ASN A 87 13.58 6.50 -0.23
N ASN A 88 12.71 6.88 0.69
CA ASN A 88 11.41 6.24 0.87
C ASN A 88 10.44 6.72 -0.22
N ILE A 89 10.27 5.92 -1.28
CA ILE A 89 9.47 6.30 -2.44
C ILE A 89 8.00 5.91 -2.25
N PHE A 90 7.74 4.76 -1.65
CA PHE A 90 6.37 4.26 -1.46
C PHE A 90 6.08 4.06 0.01
N ASN A 91 4.94 4.57 0.46
CA ASN A 91 4.39 4.31 1.79
C ASN A 91 2.98 3.73 1.63
N PHE A 92 2.74 2.60 2.25
CA PHE A 92 1.47 1.90 2.22
C PHE A 92 0.91 1.81 3.65
N LYS A 93 -0.39 2.06 3.80
CA LYS A 93 -1.09 1.88 5.08
C LYS A 93 -2.21 0.87 4.94
N GLU A 94 -2.42 0.10 6.01
CA GLU A 94 -3.42 -0.95 6.10
C GLU A 94 -3.30 -1.94 4.93
N VAL A 95 -2.11 -2.52 4.78
CA VAL A 95 -1.83 -3.53 3.76
C VAL A 95 -2.42 -4.85 4.22
N GLU A 96 -3.33 -5.40 3.43
CA GLU A 96 -3.91 -6.71 3.66
C GLU A 96 -3.79 -7.57 2.40
N VAL A 97 -3.26 -8.77 2.58
CA VAL A 97 -3.13 -9.77 1.52
C VAL A 97 -3.91 -11.00 1.92
N GLN A 98 -4.83 -11.46 1.10
CA GLN A 98 -5.53 -12.73 1.31
C GLN A 98 -5.39 -13.63 0.08
N LEU A 99 -4.91 -14.85 0.29
CA LEU A 99 -4.93 -15.91 -0.71
C LEU A 99 -6.08 -16.84 -0.31
N LEU A 100 -7.15 -16.83 -1.08
CA LEU A 100 -8.38 -17.56 -0.79
C LEU A 100 -8.62 -18.64 -1.85
N PRO A 101 -9.16 -19.81 -1.47
CA PRO A 101 -9.57 -20.82 -2.44
C PRO A 101 -10.75 -20.36 -3.30
N GLU A 102 -11.57 -19.43 -2.79
CA GLU A 102 -12.74 -18.88 -3.47
C GLU A 102 -13.17 -17.55 -2.82
N LEU A 103 -13.76 -16.65 -3.62
CA LEU A 103 -14.39 -15.41 -3.14
C LEU A 103 -15.68 -15.15 -3.95
N GLU A 104 -16.82 -15.01 -3.27
CA GLU A 104 -18.14 -14.88 -3.93
C GLU A 104 -18.24 -13.62 -4.83
N GLU A 105 -17.62 -12.51 -4.42
CA GLU A 105 -17.54 -11.28 -5.23
C GLU A 105 -16.91 -11.52 -6.61
N MET A 106 -15.96 -12.47 -6.73
CA MET A 106 -15.34 -12.79 -8.01
C MET A 106 -16.28 -13.49 -8.99
N ILE A 107 -17.34 -14.15 -8.50
CA ILE A 107 -18.34 -14.75 -9.38
C ILE A 107 -19.06 -13.66 -10.18
N LEU A 108 -19.37 -12.52 -9.54
CA LEU A 108 -19.97 -11.36 -10.20
C LEU A 108 -19.04 -10.77 -11.26
N HIS A 109 -17.74 -10.77 -11.01
CA HIS A 109 -16.74 -10.28 -11.98
C HIS A 109 -16.49 -11.25 -13.12
N ARG A 110 -16.63 -12.57 -12.92
CA ARG A 110 -16.44 -13.59 -13.95
C ARG A 110 -17.66 -13.78 -14.84
N ASN A 111 -18.86 -13.64 -14.28
CA ASN A 111 -20.14 -13.91 -14.97
C ASN A 111 -20.30 -13.16 -16.33
N PRO A 112 -19.87 -11.90 -16.48
CA PRO A 112 -19.97 -11.18 -17.77
C PRO A 112 -19.04 -11.70 -18.87
N PHE A 113 -18.09 -12.61 -18.56
CA PHE A 113 -17.08 -13.10 -19.49
C PHE A 113 -17.38 -14.53 -19.93
N PRO A 114 -18.12 -14.74 -21.05
CA PRO A 114 -18.51 -16.06 -21.52
C PRO A 114 -17.34 -16.94 -21.98
N MET A 115 -16.14 -16.35 -22.14
CA MET A 115 -14.90 -17.05 -22.50
C MET A 115 -14.29 -17.82 -21.31
N LEU A 116 -14.70 -17.50 -20.07
CA LEU A 116 -14.21 -18.17 -18.87
C LEU A 116 -14.98 -19.48 -18.66
N GLN A 117 -14.26 -20.60 -18.60
CA GLN A 117 -14.85 -21.93 -18.40
C GLN A 117 -15.30 -22.18 -16.94
N THR A 118 -14.81 -21.38 -15.99
CA THR A 118 -15.15 -21.52 -14.56
C THR A 118 -15.70 -20.22 -13.99
N LEU A 119 -16.76 -20.31 -13.19
CA LEU A 119 -17.30 -19.17 -12.44
C LEU A 119 -16.52 -18.89 -11.15
N ARG A 120 -15.83 -19.91 -10.63
CA ARG A 120 -15.07 -19.88 -9.39
C ARG A 120 -13.60 -20.19 -9.66
N ASN A 121 -12.71 -19.54 -8.93
CA ASN A 121 -11.26 -19.74 -8.98
C ASN A 121 -10.64 -19.26 -7.66
N ARG A 122 -9.38 -19.65 -7.43
CA ARG A 122 -8.57 -19.10 -6.34
C ARG A 122 -8.39 -17.60 -6.55
N VAL A 123 -8.30 -16.86 -5.46
CA VAL A 123 -8.24 -15.39 -5.48
C VAL A 123 -7.10 -14.90 -4.61
N TRP A 124 -6.32 -13.98 -5.14
CA TRP A 124 -5.37 -13.15 -4.41
C TRP A 124 -6.02 -11.77 -4.26
N LEU A 125 -6.43 -11.45 -3.04
CA LEU A 125 -6.94 -10.15 -2.67
C LEU A 125 -5.78 -9.32 -2.10
N LEU A 126 -5.57 -8.14 -2.66
CA LEU A 126 -4.67 -7.12 -2.12
C LEU A 126 -5.51 -5.89 -1.80
N TYR A 127 -5.60 -5.56 -0.52
CA TYR A 127 -6.24 -4.35 -0.03
C TYR A 127 -5.19 -3.40 0.53
N LEU A 128 -5.34 -2.12 0.20
CA LEU A 128 -4.49 -1.01 0.61
C LEU A 128 -5.39 0.14 1.08
N GLY A 129 -5.36 0.47 2.37
CA GLY A 129 -6.07 1.64 2.89
C GLY A 129 -5.50 2.94 2.33
N SER A 130 -4.18 3.04 2.21
CA SER A 130 -3.55 4.19 1.53
C SER A 130 -2.27 3.78 0.80
N VAL A 131 -2.03 4.42 -0.33
CA VAL A 131 -0.79 4.37 -1.11
C VAL A 131 -0.31 5.80 -1.31
N SER A 132 0.86 6.14 -0.78
CA SER A 132 1.56 7.40 -1.07
C SER A 132 2.83 7.12 -1.84
N VAL A 133 3.03 7.86 -2.93
CA VAL A 133 4.25 7.83 -3.73
C VAL A 133 4.90 9.20 -3.70
N GLU A 134 6.13 9.28 -3.21
CA GLU A 134 6.87 10.53 -3.03
C GLU A 134 8.23 10.42 -3.72
N PHE A 135 8.41 11.16 -4.82
CA PHE A 135 9.67 11.19 -5.56
C PHE A 135 10.53 12.39 -5.10
N PRO A 136 11.75 12.15 -4.59
CA PRO A 136 12.70 13.20 -4.25
C PRO A 136 13.09 14.03 -5.48
N TYR A 137 13.47 15.28 -5.23
CA TYR A 137 13.95 16.18 -6.27
C TYR A 137 15.17 15.59 -7.00
N GLN A 138 15.10 15.55 -8.33
CA GLN A 138 16.13 15.02 -9.24
C GLN A 138 16.54 13.55 -9.02
N TYR A 139 15.83 12.78 -8.19
CA TYR A 139 16.16 11.36 -8.03
C TYR A 139 15.65 10.54 -9.21
N ASP A 140 16.56 9.89 -9.92
CA ASP A 140 16.25 9.01 -11.03
C ASP A 140 15.93 7.59 -10.54
N PHE A 141 14.72 7.41 -10.04
CA PHE A 141 14.18 6.12 -9.62
C PHE A 141 14.26 5.03 -10.70
N SER A 142 14.19 5.42 -11.98
CA SER A 142 14.14 4.47 -13.09
C SER A 142 15.42 3.65 -13.20
N GLN A 143 16.57 4.25 -12.88
CA GLN A 143 17.87 3.57 -12.92
C GLN A 143 17.95 2.40 -11.95
N THR A 144 17.37 2.51 -10.75
CA THR A 144 17.41 1.42 -9.76
C THR A 144 16.33 0.38 -10.05
N LEU A 145 15.17 0.81 -10.55
CA LEU A 145 14.14 -0.10 -11.01
C LEU A 145 14.60 -0.95 -12.20
N ASP A 146 15.32 -0.38 -13.16
CA ASP A 146 15.81 -1.10 -14.34
C ASP A 146 16.81 -2.21 -13.97
N GLU A 147 17.72 -1.94 -13.03
CA GLU A 147 18.63 -2.97 -12.48
C GLU A 147 17.85 -4.07 -11.78
N ALA A 148 16.85 -3.71 -10.97
CA ALA A 148 15.99 -4.68 -10.30
C ALA A 148 15.22 -5.55 -11.30
N MET A 149 14.73 -4.96 -12.39
CA MET A 149 14.12 -5.68 -13.50
C MET A 149 15.12 -6.60 -14.22
N GLY A 150 16.38 -6.19 -14.33
CA GLY A 150 17.50 -7.01 -14.78
C GLY A 150 17.69 -8.25 -13.91
N VAL A 151 17.85 -8.06 -12.59
CA VAL A 151 17.98 -9.15 -11.61
C VAL A 151 16.77 -10.09 -11.66
N GLN A 152 15.56 -9.54 -11.72
CA GLN A 152 14.33 -10.32 -11.83
C GLN A 152 14.28 -11.15 -13.12
N LYS A 153 14.73 -10.61 -14.25
CA LYS A 153 14.80 -11.35 -15.53
C LYS A 153 15.81 -12.49 -15.44
N TRP A 154 16.98 -12.24 -14.88
CA TRP A 154 18.01 -13.25 -14.64
C TRP A 154 17.49 -14.38 -13.74
N LEU A 155 16.86 -14.04 -12.60
CA LEU A 155 16.29 -15.01 -11.66
C LEU A 155 15.21 -15.87 -12.32
N LYS A 156 14.30 -15.25 -13.11
CA LYS A 156 13.30 -16.00 -13.89
C LYS A 156 13.96 -16.92 -14.93
N GLY A 157 15.06 -16.50 -15.55
CA GLY A 157 15.85 -17.32 -16.47
C GLY A 157 16.43 -18.56 -15.81
N LEU A 158 16.98 -18.41 -14.59
CA LEU A 158 17.55 -19.51 -13.80
C LEU A 158 16.50 -20.57 -13.45
N HIS A 159 15.31 -20.15 -12.98
CA HIS A 159 14.28 -21.09 -12.53
C HIS A 159 13.46 -21.71 -13.68
N ARG A 160 13.38 -21.07 -14.85
CA ARG A 160 12.67 -21.62 -16.03
C ARG A 160 13.29 -22.92 -16.55
N GLY A 161 14.56 -23.18 -16.30
CA GLY A 161 15.23 -24.43 -16.69
C GLY A 161 14.78 -25.68 -15.91
N THR A 162 14.02 -25.51 -14.80
CA THR A 162 13.66 -26.61 -13.89
C THR A 162 12.19 -27.05 -14.02
N HIS A 163 11.36 -26.30 -14.75
CA HIS A 163 9.96 -26.67 -14.97
C HIS A 163 9.87 -27.67 -16.13
N VAL A 164 10.15 -28.94 -15.84
CA VAL A 164 9.73 -30.07 -16.68
C VAL A 164 8.25 -29.82 -17.03
N GLN A 165 7.96 -29.73 -18.32
CA GLN A 165 6.62 -29.47 -18.84
C GLN A 165 5.65 -30.53 -18.32
N ALA A 166 4.99 -30.26 -17.20
CA ALA A 166 3.73 -30.90 -16.89
C ALA A 166 2.79 -30.59 -18.07
N SER A 167 2.19 -31.63 -18.65
CA SER A 167 1.28 -31.52 -19.77
C SER A 167 0.26 -30.39 -19.55
N PRO A 168 0.02 -29.51 -20.54
CA PRO A 168 -0.78 -28.28 -20.38
C PRO A 168 -2.24 -28.52 -19.97
N SER A 169 -2.73 -29.77 -20.03
CA SER A 169 -4.11 -30.15 -19.71
C SER A 169 -4.41 -30.32 -18.21
N CYS A 170 -3.41 -30.29 -17.32
CA CYS A 170 -3.62 -30.59 -15.89
C CYS A 170 -3.05 -29.53 -14.92
N ALA A 171 -2.54 -28.40 -15.42
CA ALA A 171 -2.07 -27.32 -14.56
C ALA A 171 -3.26 -26.52 -13.98
N PRO A 172 -3.29 -26.22 -12.67
CA PRO A 172 -4.36 -25.44 -12.08
C PRO A 172 -4.39 -24.02 -12.65
N LEU A 173 -5.59 -23.46 -12.83
CA LEU A 173 -5.76 -22.09 -13.33
C LEU A 173 -4.97 -21.09 -12.46
N PRO A 174 -4.33 -20.07 -13.06
CA PRO A 174 -3.75 -18.97 -12.31
C PRO A 174 -4.82 -18.31 -11.43
N PRO A 175 -4.49 -17.88 -10.21
CA PRO A 175 -5.46 -17.22 -9.33
C PRO A 175 -5.90 -15.87 -9.90
N ASP A 176 -7.13 -15.47 -9.57
CA ASP A 176 -7.64 -14.14 -9.86
C ASP A 176 -7.02 -13.11 -8.95
N LEU A 177 -6.85 -11.87 -9.43
CA LEU A 177 -6.33 -10.77 -8.64
C LEU A 177 -7.44 -9.74 -8.39
N LEU A 178 -7.73 -9.48 -7.11
CA LEU A 178 -8.63 -8.41 -6.68
C LEU A 178 -7.82 -7.36 -5.92
N LEU A 179 -7.62 -6.20 -6.55
CA LEU A 179 -6.91 -5.07 -5.95
C LEU A 179 -7.90 -4.00 -5.49
N LYS A 180 -7.86 -3.65 -4.21
CA LYS A 180 -8.68 -2.58 -3.62
C LYS A 180 -7.78 -1.52 -3.00
N VAL A 181 -7.91 -0.28 -3.46
CA VAL A 181 -7.16 0.88 -2.95
C VAL A 181 -8.16 1.94 -2.52
N GLN A 182 -8.17 2.33 -1.25
CA GLN A 182 -9.08 3.37 -0.78
C GLN A 182 -8.57 4.78 -1.07
N HIS A 183 -7.29 5.03 -0.78
CA HIS A 183 -6.66 6.33 -0.99
C HIS A 183 -5.34 6.19 -1.74
N PHE A 184 -5.14 7.05 -2.74
CA PHE A 184 -3.92 7.11 -3.54
C PHE A 184 -3.43 8.55 -3.64
N SER A 185 -2.15 8.78 -3.38
CA SER A 185 -1.47 10.05 -3.56
C SER A 185 -0.15 9.87 -4.28
N TRP A 186 0.19 10.84 -5.13
CA TRP A 186 1.46 10.89 -5.84
C TRP A 186 1.97 12.33 -5.79
N VAL A 187 3.17 12.52 -5.23
CA VAL A 187 3.86 13.80 -5.10
C VAL A 187 5.26 13.72 -5.72
N PHE A 188 5.63 14.77 -6.45
CA PHE A 188 7.00 15.05 -6.89
C PHE A 188 7.51 16.24 -6.09
N LEU A 189 8.69 16.11 -5.48
CA LEU A 189 9.29 17.17 -4.68
C LEU A 189 10.16 18.08 -5.55
N ASP A 190 10.05 19.39 -5.33
CA ASP A 190 10.92 20.42 -5.91
C ASP A 190 12.20 20.62 -5.09
N ASP A 191 13.15 21.42 -5.61
CA ASP A 191 14.37 21.78 -4.89
C ASP A 191 14.04 22.53 -3.59
N ILE A 192 14.36 21.90 -2.46
CA ILE A 192 14.16 22.47 -1.13
C ILE A 192 14.89 23.81 -0.98
N PHE A 193 16.05 24.00 -1.61
CA PHE A 193 16.78 25.27 -1.54
C PHE A 193 16.07 26.37 -2.31
N GLU A 194 15.60 26.10 -3.52
CA GLU A 194 14.87 27.09 -4.33
C GLU A 194 13.57 27.51 -3.64
N VAL A 195 12.82 26.54 -3.10
CA VAL A 195 11.59 26.81 -2.35
C VAL A 195 11.89 27.70 -1.15
N LYS A 196 12.88 27.36 -0.32
CA LYS A 196 13.26 28.18 0.84
C LYS A 196 13.77 29.56 0.47
N LEU A 197 14.54 29.69 -0.62
CA LEU A 197 15.04 30.98 -1.10
C LEU A 197 13.89 31.87 -1.58
N ARG A 198 12.92 31.29 -2.29
CA ARG A 198 11.72 31.99 -2.73
C ARG A 198 10.91 32.48 -1.53
N ASP A 199 10.63 31.61 -0.58
CA ASP A 199 9.87 31.95 0.63
C ASP A 199 10.55 33.09 1.42
N ASN A 200 11.87 33.02 1.59
CA ASN A 200 12.65 34.07 2.26
C ASN A 200 12.61 35.40 1.50
N TYR A 201 12.75 35.36 0.17
CA TYR A 201 12.70 36.56 -0.66
C TYR A 201 11.30 37.20 -0.61
N GLU A 202 10.24 36.40 -0.68
CA GLU A 202 8.86 36.86 -0.56
C GLU A 202 8.61 37.51 0.81
N LEU A 203 9.10 36.89 1.89
CA LEU A 203 9.01 37.44 3.23
C LEU A 203 9.70 38.82 3.35
N MET A 204 10.95 38.92 2.87
CA MET A 204 11.70 40.19 2.88
C MET A 204 11.00 41.28 2.06
N LYS A 205 10.44 40.91 0.91
CA LYS A 205 9.70 41.83 0.05
C LYS A 205 8.48 42.40 0.77
N ASP A 206 7.78 41.58 1.53
CA ASP A 206 6.60 42.02 2.27
C ASP A 206 6.94 42.83 3.52
N GLU A 207 8.02 42.46 4.23
CA GLU A 207 8.53 43.21 5.37
C GLU A 207 9.03 44.61 4.95
N SER A 208 9.66 44.70 3.78
CA SER A 208 10.08 45.98 3.19
C SER A 208 8.88 46.88 2.88
N LYS A 209 7.84 46.33 2.24
CA LYS A 209 6.59 47.09 1.97
C LYS A 209 5.92 47.54 3.26
N GLU A 210 5.88 46.70 4.28
CA GLU A 210 5.27 47.04 5.55
C GLU A 210 6.06 48.11 6.29
N SER A 211 7.39 47.99 6.32
CA SER A 211 8.28 48.98 6.92
C SER A 211 8.16 50.35 6.24
N ALA A 212 8.04 50.38 4.90
CA ALA A 212 7.79 51.62 4.17
C ALA A 212 6.45 52.26 4.55
N LYS A 213 5.38 51.46 4.72
CA LYS A 213 4.09 51.96 5.20
C LYS A 213 4.18 52.50 6.63
N ARG A 214 4.86 51.79 7.53
CA ARG A 214 5.09 52.23 8.92
C ARG A 214 5.85 53.55 8.97
N LEU A 215 6.89 53.71 8.14
CA LEU A 215 7.66 54.94 8.03
C LEU A 215 6.82 56.11 7.49
N GLN A 216 6.05 55.89 6.41
CA GLN A 216 5.15 56.91 5.86
C GLN A 216 4.09 57.38 6.87
N LEU A 217 3.52 56.45 7.66
CA LEU A 217 2.58 56.79 8.73
C LEU A 217 3.26 57.62 9.83
N LEU A 218 4.51 57.31 10.15
CA LEU A 218 5.29 58.03 11.16
C LEU A 218 5.62 59.45 10.69
N ASP A 219 6.08 59.59 9.44
CA ASP A 219 6.33 60.89 8.80
C ASP A 219 5.06 61.75 8.72
N ALA A 220 3.92 61.15 8.35
CA ALA A 220 2.64 61.85 8.32
C ALA A 220 2.22 62.35 9.71
N LYS A 221 2.45 61.54 10.76
CA LYS A 221 2.20 61.95 12.16
C LYS A 221 3.14 63.07 12.60
N VAL A 222 4.42 62.98 12.28
CA VAL A 222 5.42 64.04 12.59
C VAL A 222 5.06 65.33 11.88
N ALA A 223 4.68 65.29 10.60
CA ALA A 223 4.25 66.46 9.85
C ALA A 223 2.97 67.09 10.42
N ALA A 224 2.00 66.27 10.85
CA ALA A 224 0.79 66.76 11.52
C ALA A 224 1.12 67.44 12.87
N LEU A 225 2.01 66.84 13.67
CA LEU A 225 2.47 67.43 14.93
C LEU A 225 3.21 68.75 14.72
N ARG A 226 4.09 68.83 13.71
CA ARG A 226 4.77 70.09 13.33
C ARG A 226 3.78 71.18 12.94
N LYS A 227 2.69 70.84 12.24
CA LYS A 227 1.61 71.77 11.89
C LYS A 227 0.76 72.18 13.09
N GLN A 228 0.53 71.30 14.06
CA GLN A 228 -0.25 71.60 15.27
C GLN A 228 0.52 72.41 16.31
N HIS A 229 1.81 72.16 16.48
CA HIS A 229 2.62 72.78 17.55
C HIS A 229 3.43 74.00 17.09
N GLY A 230 3.43 74.33 15.79
CA GLY A 230 4.24 75.41 15.24
C GLY A 230 5.73 75.05 15.23
N GLU A 231 6.47 75.54 14.24
CA GLU A 231 7.91 75.34 14.11
C GLU A 231 8.65 75.93 15.31
N LEU A 232 8.88 75.13 16.35
CA LEU A 232 9.82 75.47 17.41
C LEU A 232 11.23 75.03 16.97
N LEU A 233 11.87 75.92 16.20
CA LEU A 233 13.22 76.49 16.37
C LEU A 233 13.95 76.70 15.02
N PRO A 234 14.45 77.92 14.73
CA PRO A 234 15.40 78.18 13.65
C PRO A 234 16.86 78.00 14.09
N ALA A 235 17.68 77.58 13.11
CA ALA A 235 19.15 77.55 13.00
C ALA A 235 19.96 76.76 14.03
#